data_AF-A0A7K9BLH6-F1
#
_entry.id   AF-A0A7K9BLH6-F1
#
_cell.length_a   1.000
_cell.length_b   1.000
_cell.length_c   1.000
_cell.angle_alpha   90.00
_cell.angle_beta   90.00
_cell.angle_gamma   90.00
#
_symmetry.space_group_name_H-M   'P 1'
#
loop_
_entity.id
_entity.type
_entity.pdbx_description
1 polymer ?
#
loop_
_entity_poly.entity_id
_entity_poly.type
_entity_poly.pdbx_seq_one_letter_code
_entity_poly.pdbx_strand_id
1 'polypeptide(L)' 'VSPQSLLVLLDLLGAPEPRIHSHFARTHAWFLQLVAIEKRLHHLGLLRAHPREQMYFQPGPAPGPVEDDHVPFLQRG' A
#
# COMPACT_ATOMS: atom_id res chain seq x y z
N VAL A 1 -11.99 18.21 -13.32
CA VAL A 1 -11.54 17.56 -12.07
C VAL A 1 -10.12 18.05 -11.83
N SER A 2 -9.83 18.67 -10.69
CA SER A 2 -8.44 19.03 -10.35
C SER A 2 -7.61 17.77 -10.23
N PRO A 3 -6.34 17.75 -10.70
CA PRO A 3 -5.47 16.61 -10.46
C PRO A 3 -5.32 16.42 -8.95
N GLN A 4 -5.70 15.26 -8.43
CA GLN A 4 -5.39 14.86 -7.07
C GLN A 4 -3.93 14.42 -7.06
N SER A 5 -3.06 15.19 -6.41
CA SER A 5 -1.67 14.81 -6.18
C SER A 5 -1.62 13.72 -5.09
N LEU A 6 -0.84 12.67 -5.33
CA LEU A 6 -0.61 11.57 -4.41
C LEU A 6 0.89 11.48 -4.09
N LEU A 7 1.24 11.51 -2.81
CA LEU A 7 2.57 11.11 -2.36
C LEU A 7 2.54 9.61 -2.05
N VAL A 8 3.41 8.84 -2.71
CA VAL A 8 3.66 7.43 -2.38
C VAL A 8 5.06 7.36 -1.77
N LEU A 9 5.13 7.16 -0.46
CA LEU A 9 6.37 6.95 0.27
C LEU A 9 6.63 5.45 0.39
N LEU A 10 7.81 5.00 -0.02
CA LEU A 10 8.26 3.62 0.09
C LEU A 10 9.42 3.58 1.08
N ASP A 11 9.24 2.87 2.19
CA ASP A 11 10.27 2.67 3.20
C ASP A 11 10.23 1.24 3.78
N LEU A 12 11.34 0.79 4.38
CA LEU A 12 11.52 -0.52 5.01
C LEU A 12 11.14 -1.73 4.15
N LEU A 13 11.34 -1.62 2.82
CA LEU A 13 11.11 -2.71 1.88
C LEU A 13 12.35 -3.63 1.74
N GLY A 14 12.12 -4.93 1.53
CA GLY A 14 13.18 -5.92 1.25
C GLY A 14 13.20 -7.11 2.21
N ALA A 15 12.55 -7.00 3.37
CA ALA A 15 12.33 -8.14 4.27
C ALA A 15 11.32 -9.13 3.67
N PRO A 16 11.38 -10.43 4.04
CA PRO A 16 10.40 -11.42 3.60
C PRO A 16 9.01 -11.13 4.18
N GLU A 17 7.97 -11.40 3.38
CA GLU A 17 6.56 -11.29 3.75
C GLU A 17 6.14 -9.95 4.42
N PRO A 18 6.45 -8.79 3.83
CA PRO A 18 6.05 -7.50 4.39
C PRO A 18 4.52 -7.42 4.47
N ARG A 19 4.00 -6.80 5.53
CA ARG A 19 2.56 -6.56 5.70
C ARG A 19 2.29 -5.07 5.59
N ILE A 20 1.68 -4.68 4.48
CA ILE A 20 1.38 -3.28 4.13
C ILE A 20 -0.11 -3.06 4.32
N HIS A 21 -0.46 -2.01 5.08
CA HIS A 21 -1.84 -1.68 5.44
C HIS A 21 -2.23 -0.29 4.96
N SER A 22 -3.53 -0.02 4.88
CA SER A 22 -4.06 1.30 4.53
C SER A 22 -4.03 2.21 5.76
N HIS A 23 -3.11 3.18 5.80
CA HIS A 23 -2.97 4.12 6.92
C HIS A 23 -3.95 5.31 6.88
N PHE A 24 -4.41 5.74 5.70
CA PHE A 24 -5.21 6.95 5.55
C PHE A 24 -6.51 6.69 4.78
N ALA A 25 -7.64 7.10 5.37
CA ALA A 25 -8.96 6.97 4.73
C ALA A 25 -9.02 7.71 3.38
N ARG A 26 -8.38 8.89 3.28
CA ARG A 26 -8.37 9.72 2.07
C ARG A 26 -7.75 9.02 0.85
N THR A 27 -6.78 8.13 1.06
CA THR A 27 -6.07 7.41 0.00
C THR A 27 -6.47 5.93 -0.07
N HIS A 28 -7.48 5.50 0.69
CA HIS A 28 -7.88 4.09 0.77
C HIS A 28 -8.27 3.49 -0.60
N ALA A 29 -8.94 4.25 -1.46
CA ALA A 29 -9.28 3.81 -2.81
C ALA A 29 -8.02 3.46 -3.65
N TRP A 30 -6.94 4.23 -3.50
CA TRP A 30 -5.66 3.96 -4.16
C TRP A 30 -4.96 2.73 -3.57
N PHE A 31 -5.03 2.52 -2.26
CA PHE A 31 -4.56 1.28 -1.64
C PHE A 31 -5.30 0.04 -2.19
N LEU A 32 -6.63 0.11 -2.36
CA LEU A 32 -7.39 -0.97 -2.97
C LEU A 32 -6.99 -1.26 -4.42
N GLN A 33 -6.49 -0.26 -5.18
CA GLN A 33 -5.91 -0.51 -6.49
C GLN A 33 -4.63 -1.34 -6.39
N LEU A 34 -3.76 -1.09 -5.40
CA LEU A 34 -2.55 -1.91 -5.17
C LEU A 34 -2.91 -3.36 -4.81
N VAL A 35 -3.93 -3.55 -3.97
CA VAL A 35 -4.50 -4.88 -3.68
C VAL A 35 -4.96 -5.57 -4.97
N ALA A 36 -5.74 -4.88 -5.80
CA ALA A 36 -6.24 -5.46 -7.06
C ALA A 36 -5.10 -5.80 -8.04
N ILE A 37 -4.05 -4.98 -8.10
CA ILE A 37 -2.86 -5.23 -8.91
C ILE A 37 -2.12 -6.48 -8.41
N GLU A 38 -1.86 -6.59 -7.10
CA GLU A 38 -1.24 -7.78 -6.50
C GLU A 38 -2.00 -9.06 -6.87
N LYS A 39 -3.32 -9.06 -6.67
CA LYS A 39 -4.20 -10.20 -7.00
C LYS A 39 -4.11 -10.58 -8.48
N ARG A 40 -4.22 -9.58 -9.37
CA ARG A 40 -4.15 -9.82 -10.82
C ARG A 40 -2.80 -10.38 -11.23
N LEU A 41 -1.70 -9.85 -10.71
CA LEU A 41 -0.35 -10.36 -11.00
C LEU A 41 -0.16 -11.79 -10.48
N HIS A 42 -0.71 -12.10 -9.31
CA HIS A 42 -0.72 -13.47 -8.78
C HIS A 42 -1.50 -14.43 -9.69
N HIS A 43 -2.74 -14.09 -10.07
CA HIS A 43 -3.57 -14.94 -10.93
C HIS A 43 -2.97 -15.16 -12.33
N LEU A 44 -2.20 -14.20 -12.83
CA LEU A 44 -1.46 -14.32 -14.09
C LEU A 44 -0.13 -15.09 -13.95
N GLY A 45 0.26 -15.50 -12.74
CA GLY A 45 1.52 -16.21 -12.49
C GLY A 45 2.77 -15.34 -12.70
N LEU A 46 2.64 -14.01 -12.58
CA LEU A 46 3.72 -13.05 -12.86
C LEU A 46 4.58 -12.70 -11.64
N LEU A 47 4.19 -13.14 -10.45
CA LEU A 47 4.92 -12.91 -9.20
C LEU A 47 5.83 -14.10 -8.88
N ARG A 48 7.06 -13.81 -8.43
CA ARG A 48 8.01 -14.82 -7.93
C ARG A 48 7.85 -14.98 -6.42
N ALA A 49 7.96 -16.20 -5.92
CA ALA A 49 7.89 -16.51 -4.47
C ALA A 49 6.65 -15.92 -3.77
N HIS A 50 5.49 -15.99 -4.43
CA HIS A 50 4.22 -15.42 -3.98
C HIS A 50 3.15 -16.51 -3.80
N PRO A 51 3.18 -17.29 -2.72
CA PRO A 51 2.37 -18.51 -2.56
C PRO A 51 0.88 -18.28 -2.31
N ARG A 52 0.45 -17.05 -2.02
CA ARG A 52 -0.96 -16.72 -1.68
C ARG A 52 -1.46 -15.63 -2.61
N GLU A 53 -2.76 -15.58 -2.89
CA GLU A 53 -3.34 -14.51 -3.73
C GLU A 53 -3.08 -13.10 -3.18
N GLN A 54 -3.05 -12.99 -1.85
CA GLN A 54 -2.85 -11.75 -1.13
C GLN A 54 -1.85 -12.00 0.00
N MET A 55 -0.69 -11.37 -0.11
CA MET A 55 0.45 -11.58 0.77
C MET A 55 0.95 -10.26 1.35
N TYR A 56 1.12 -9.23 0.51
CA TYR A 56 1.72 -7.97 0.90
C TYR A 56 0.69 -6.92 1.32
N PHE A 57 -0.33 -6.67 0.49
CA PHE A 57 -1.32 -5.63 0.78
C PHE A 57 -2.52 -6.22 1.52
N GLN A 58 -2.55 -6.04 2.84
CA GLN A 58 -3.53 -6.66 3.73
C GLN A 58 -4.77 -5.75 3.92
N PRO A 59 -5.99 -6.23 3.59
CA PRO A 59 -7.23 -5.51 3.87
C PRO A 59 -7.46 -5.49 5.38
N GLY A 60 -7.50 -4.31 5.95
CA GLY A 60 -7.70 -4.12 7.38
C GLY A 60 -7.10 -2.79 7.86
N PRO A 61 -7.43 -2.38 9.08
CA PRO A 61 -6.86 -1.18 9.67
C PRO A 61 -5.34 -1.36 9.83
N ALA A 62 -4.60 -0.26 9.68
CA ALA A 62 -3.20 -0.25 10.07
C ALA A 62 -3.06 -0.51 11.58
N PRO A 63 -1.98 -1.18 12.03
CA PRO A 63 -1.77 -1.49 13.44
C PRO A 63 -1.64 -0.24 14.34
N GLY A 64 -1.24 0.89 13.75
CA GLY A 64 -1.06 2.15 14.45
C GLY A 64 -0.56 3.26 13.52
N PRO A 65 -0.41 4.48 14.04
CA PRO A 65 0.23 5.56 13.32
C PRO A 65 1.72 5.26 13.12
N VAL A 66 2.28 5.87 12.08
CA VAL A 66 3.72 5.85 11.77
C VAL A 66 4.12 7.30 11.52
N GLU A 67 5.18 7.77 12.17
CA GLU A 67 5.77 9.08 11.88
C GLU A 67 6.98 8.87 10.98
N ASP A 68 6.99 9.57 9.85
CA ASP A 68 7.99 9.41 8.80
C ASP A 68 7.95 10.65 7.87
N ASP A 69 8.68 10.67 6.77
CA ASP A 69 8.82 11.80 5.84
C ASP A 69 7.50 12.27 5.21
N HIS A 70 6.42 11.51 5.34
CA HIS A 70 5.08 11.93 4.92
C HIS A 70 4.45 12.98 5.85
N VAL A 71 4.92 13.14 7.09
CA VAL A 71 4.31 14.02 8.10
C VAL A 71 4.19 15.47 7.63
N PRO A 72 5.23 16.13 7.07
CA PRO A 72 5.10 17.51 6.60
C PRO A 72 4.13 17.68 5.42
N PHE A 73 3.88 16.64 4.63
CA PHE A 73 2.91 16.67 3.53
C PHE A 73 1.49 16.47 4.05
N LEU A 74 1.30 15.55 4.99
CA LEU A 74 0.00 15.35 5.64
C LEU A 74 -0.49 16.61 6.35
N GLN A 75 0.42 17.37 6.98
CA GLN A 75 0.11 18.63 7.65
C GLN A 75 -0.25 19.78 6.69
N ARG A 76 0.27 19.76 5.45
CA ARG A 76 0.13 20.87 4.48
C ARG A 76 -0.92 20.63 3.40
N GLY A 77 -1.36 19.38 3.20
CA GLY A 77 -2.32 19.02 2.16
C GLY A 77 -1.72 19.14 0.76
#